data_AF-A0A9W8NKN1-F1
#
_entry.id   AF-A0A9W8NKN1-F1
#
_cell.length_a   1.000
_cell.length_b   1.000
_cell.length_c   1.000
_cell.angle_alpha   90.00
_cell.angle_beta   90.00
_cell.angle_gamma   90.00
#
_symmetry.space_group_name_H-M   'P 1'
#
loop_
_entity.id
_entity.type
_entity.pdbx_description
1 polymer ?
#
loop_
_entity_poly.entity_id
_entity_poly.type
_entity_poly.pdbx_seq_one_letter_code
_entity_poly.pdbx_strand_id
1 'polypeptide(L)'
;MATSTKPPANAFVARARKVYNPIGFSKGYNFTLWFILIGALFGFALARLEYLDFWGVFCNPDAAAAAGALPGECFYYTKERRYQIGIILHLATVVPGTLLACFQFVPVIRHKLIIVHRINGYIVTLLSFVGTAAAILISRRAAGGGVDVQIFVGVLAIMFLGSLILAIINIKRLQIEQHRAWMIRAWTYGGVIITIRIMLFIAVLVLSSGTFGSYYGTQPCDKIDFALGGQDATLSLYPECTTFYSGVIPDQEALVRATFHGQNVMEVAAAFDIVFGPCGWLALTLHIFLAELYLRLTPAESERLRNVSYQRQLEAGMKNPGMAGLTADRFGDAPKWTPISQPSRKDSETDNSTKEASETVFATSDRP
;
A
#
# COMPACT_ATOMS: atom_id res chain seq x y z
N MET A 1 -3.88 30.40 2.97
CA MET A 1 -4.64 29.27 3.57
C MET A 1 -5.86 29.07 2.68
N ALA A 2 -6.25 27.86 2.33
CA ALA A 2 -7.49 27.66 1.55
C ALA A 2 -8.70 27.81 2.49
N THR A 3 -8.95 29.03 2.96
CA THR A 3 -10.17 29.36 3.68
C THR A 3 -11.32 29.27 2.68
N SER A 4 -12.37 28.51 3.03
CA SER A 4 -13.57 28.47 2.19
C SER A 4 -14.13 29.88 2.07
N THR A 5 -14.24 30.39 0.84
CA THR A 5 -14.83 31.70 0.54
C THR A 5 -16.35 31.71 0.69
N LYS A 6 -16.97 30.53 0.89
CA LYS A 6 -18.41 30.39 1.08
C LYS A 6 -18.78 30.47 2.57
N PRO A 7 -19.86 31.18 2.94
CA PRO A 7 -20.36 31.17 4.32
C PRO A 7 -20.67 29.73 4.79
N PRO A 8 -20.59 29.45 6.10
CA PRO A 8 -20.96 28.13 6.62
C PRO A 8 -22.46 27.89 6.40
N ALA A 9 -22.81 26.70 5.91
CA ALA A 9 -24.20 26.36 5.62
C ALA A 9 -25.08 26.26 6.89
N ASN A 10 -24.48 25.92 8.04
CA ASN A 10 -25.15 25.83 9.34
C ASN A 10 -24.13 25.92 10.50
N ALA A 11 -24.63 25.95 11.74
CA ALA A 11 -23.80 26.05 12.95
C ALA A 11 -22.84 24.86 13.13
N PHE A 12 -23.24 23.66 12.72
CA PHE A 12 -22.38 22.48 12.73
C PHE A 12 -21.16 22.67 11.82
N VAL A 13 -21.37 23.11 10.56
CA VAL A 13 -20.30 23.42 9.61
C VAL A 13 -19.41 24.54 10.14
N ALA A 14 -19.97 25.55 10.80
CA ALA A 14 -19.19 26.62 11.42
C ALA A 14 -18.25 26.11 12.53
N ARG A 15 -18.73 25.18 13.39
CA ARG A 15 -17.89 24.53 14.41
C ARG A 15 -16.87 23.57 13.78
N ALA A 16 -17.26 22.73 12.82
CA ALA A 16 -16.36 21.81 12.14
C ALA A 16 -15.21 22.54 11.42
N ARG A 17 -15.47 23.71 10.82
CA ARG A 17 -14.44 24.57 10.21
C ARG A 17 -13.34 24.97 11.19
N LYS A 18 -13.64 25.14 12.49
CA LYS A 18 -12.63 25.45 13.52
C LYS A 18 -11.66 24.28 13.75
N VAL A 19 -12.06 23.05 13.43
CA VAL A 19 -11.22 21.85 13.59
C VAL A 19 -10.36 21.63 12.35
N TYR A 20 -10.95 21.66 11.15
CA TYR A 20 -10.22 21.24 9.95
C TYR A 20 -9.49 22.36 9.19
N ASN A 21 -9.86 23.64 9.38
CA ASN A 21 -9.15 24.75 8.73
C ASN A 21 -7.71 24.95 9.27
N PRO A 22 -7.42 24.86 10.59
CA PRO A 22 -6.06 25.05 11.13
C PRO A 22 -5.03 24.08 10.53
N ILE A 23 -5.44 22.84 10.29
CA ILE A 23 -4.62 21.79 9.65
C ILE A 23 -4.62 21.88 8.11
N GLY A 24 -5.32 22.87 7.55
CA GLY A 24 -5.21 23.29 6.14
C GLY A 24 -6.22 22.66 5.17
N PHE A 25 -7.28 22.00 5.66
CA PHE A 25 -8.38 21.56 4.80
C PHE A 25 -9.37 22.70 4.54
N SER A 26 -9.86 22.80 3.30
CA SER A 26 -10.87 23.79 2.91
C SER A 26 -12.29 23.22 2.87
N LYS A 27 -12.41 21.91 2.70
CA LYS A 27 -13.67 21.16 2.54
C LYS A 27 -13.73 20.04 3.57
N GLY A 28 -14.87 19.91 4.26
CA GLY A 28 -15.06 18.93 5.33
C GLY A 28 -14.97 17.47 4.86
N TYR A 29 -15.42 17.15 3.65
CA TYR A 29 -15.32 15.78 3.12
C TYR A 29 -13.86 15.35 2.90
N ASN A 30 -12.97 16.25 2.47
CA ASN A 30 -11.54 15.96 2.34
C ASN A 30 -10.91 15.66 3.70
N PHE A 31 -11.31 16.42 4.74
CA PHE A 31 -10.89 16.15 6.10
C PHE A 31 -11.41 14.81 6.61
N THR A 32 -12.68 14.48 6.33
CA THR A 32 -13.30 13.21 6.75
C THR A 32 -12.58 12.02 6.11
N LEU A 33 -12.34 12.06 4.80
CA LEU A 33 -11.59 11.02 4.10
C LEU A 33 -10.16 10.90 4.64
N TRP A 34 -9.49 12.02 4.88
CA TRP A 34 -8.15 12.01 5.48
C TRP A 34 -8.17 11.41 6.89
N PHE A 35 -9.12 11.78 7.73
CA PHE A 35 -9.23 11.26 9.10
C PHE A 35 -9.49 9.76 9.12
N ILE A 36 -10.38 9.26 8.25
CA ILE A 36 -10.67 7.83 8.18
C ILE A 36 -9.44 7.08 7.66
N LEU A 37 -8.85 7.49 6.53
CA LEU A 37 -7.79 6.73 5.88
C LEU A 37 -6.43 6.90 6.57
N ILE A 38 -6.00 8.15 6.74
CA ILE A 38 -4.70 8.46 7.36
C ILE A 38 -4.78 8.33 8.88
N GLY A 39 -5.92 8.63 9.50
CA GLY A 39 -6.10 8.37 10.93
C GLY A 39 -6.13 6.89 11.27
N ALA A 40 -6.76 6.04 10.45
CA ALA A 40 -6.65 4.58 10.63
C ALA A 40 -5.20 4.10 10.47
N LEU A 41 -4.46 4.61 9.48
CA LEU A 41 -3.05 4.29 9.29
C LEU A 41 -2.18 4.74 10.47
N PHE A 42 -2.43 5.94 11.00
CA PHE A 42 -1.75 6.47 12.17
C PHE A 42 -2.05 5.64 13.42
N GLY A 43 -3.33 5.34 13.68
CA GLY A 43 -3.76 4.50 14.80
C GLY A 43 -3.20 3.08 14.72
N PHE A 44 -3.18 2.49 13.52
CA PHE A 44 -2.56 1.19 13.29
C PHE A 44 -1.06 1.24 13.62
N ALA A 45 -0.32 2.24 13.12
CA ALA A 45 1.10 2.35 13.41
C ALA A 45 1.40 2.57 14.90
N LEU A 46 0.60 3.38 15.61
CA LEU A 46 0.71 3.55 17.06
C LEU A 46 0.47 2.24 17.80
N ALA A 47 -0.57 1.48 17.44
CA ALA A 47 -0.87 0.19 18.03
C ALA A 47 0.21 -0.88 17.78
N ARG A 48 1.14 -0.64 16.84
CA ARG A 48 2.24 -1.55 16.52
C ARG A 48 3.61 -1.05 17.01
N LEU A 49 3.67 0.07 17.74
CA LEU A 49 4.92 0.57 18.31
C LEU A 49 5.54 -0.41 19.31
N GLU A 50 4.71 -1.11 20.08
CA GLU A 50 5.16 -2.13 21.04
C GLU A 50 5.96 -3.27 20.38
N TYR A 51 5.71 -3.55 19.10
CA TYR A 51 6.42 -4.61 18.36
C TYR A 51 7.88 -4.27 18.06
N LEU A 52 8.31 -3.03 18.29
CA LEU A 52 9.73 -2.67 18.26
C LEU A 52 10.51 -3.32 19.41
N ASP A 53 9.84 -3.67 20.52
CA ASP A 53 10.42 -4.52 21.55
C ASP A 53 10.33 -5.99 21.11
N PHE A 54 11.35 -6.43 20.38
CA PHE A 54 11.38 -7.75 19.76
C PHE A 54 11.31 -8.88 20.79
N TRP A 55 12.04 -8.77 21.90
CA TRP A 55 12.14 -9.84 22.90
C TRP A 55 11.12 -9.70 24.02
N GLY A 56 10.69 -8.48 24.36
CA GLY A 56 9.71 -8.24 25.42
C GLY A 56 8.26 -8.35 24.96
N VAL A 57 7.96 -8.08 23.69
CA VAL A 57 6.58 -8.11 23.16
C VAL A 57 6.46 -8.99 21.92
N PHE A 58 7.22 -8.73 20.86
CA PHE A 58 6.91 -9.34 19.56
C PHE A 58 7.10 -10.87 19.51
N CYS A 59 8.22 -11.36 20.03
CA CYS A 59 8.56 -12.77 20.15
C CYS A 59 8.95 -13.12 21.60
N ASN A 60 8.13 -12.70 22.56
CA ASN A 60 8.29 -13.06 23.95
C ASN A 60 7.73 -14.48 24.20
N PRO A 61 8.55 -15.44 24.65
CA PRO A 61 8.09 -16.81 24.93
C PRO A 61 7.11 -16.89 26.11
N ASP A 62 7.15 -15.91 27.02
CA ASP A 62 6.33 -15.86 28.24
C ASP A 62 5.07 -15.01 28.06
N ALA A 63 4.91 -14.34 26.91
CA ALA A 63 3.73 -13.53 26.63
C ALA A 63 2.52 -14.40 26.27
N ALA A 64 1.32 -13.94 26.65
CA ALA A 64 0.08 -14.58 26.22
C ALA A 64 0.01 -14.63 24.69
N ALA A 65 -0.46 -15.76 24.13
CA ALA A 65 -0.50 -16.04 22.68
C ALA A 65 -1.19 -14.99 21.79
N ALA A 66 -1.86 -14.00 22.37
CA ALA A 66 -2.54 -12.90 21.68
C ALA A 66 -1.69 -11.61 21.54
N ALA A 67 -0.52 -11.53 22.17
CA ALA A 67 0.31 -10.34 22.21
C ALA A 67 1.65 -10.59 21.49
N GLY A 68 1.68 -10.45 20.15
CA GLY A 68 2.93 -10.57 19.40
C GLY A 68 2.76 -10.92 17.92
N ALA A 69 3.76 -11.60 17.36
CA ALA A 69 3.73 -12.19 16.02
C ALA A 69 2.59 -13.21 15.86
N LEU A 70 2.29 -13.62 14.63
CA LEU A 70 1.32 -14.70 14.45
C LEU A 70 1.85 -16.00 15.11
N PRO A 71 0.94 -16.85 15.62
CA PRO A 71 1.31 -18.11 16.24
C PRO A 71 2.31 -18.92 15.38
N GLY A 72 3.43 -19.32 15.97
CA GLY A 72 4.46 -20.11 15.32
C GLY A 72 5.46 -19.34 14.43
N GLU A 73 5.27 -18.04 14.14
CA GLU A 73 6.24 -17.28 13.32
C GLU A 73 7.58 -17.07 14.03
N CYS A 74 7.54 -16.89 15.34
CA CYS A 74 8.74 -16.66 16.17
C CYS A 74 9.73 -17.84 16.13
N PHE A 75 9.30 -19.03 15.73
CA PHE A 75 10.20 -20.15 15.43
C PHE A 75 11.29 -19.73 14.45
N TYR A 76 10.90 -19.18 13.29
CA TYR A 76 11.86 -18.79 12.25
C TYR A 76 12.64 -17.53 12.66
N TYR A 77 11.98 -16.59 13.33
CA TYR A 77 12.60 -15.31 13.72
C TYR A 77 13.60 -15.44 14.86
N THR A 78 13.52 -16.49 15.68
CA THR A 78 14.47 -16.72 16.77
C THR A 78 15.55 -17.73 16.40
N LYS A 79 15.25 -18.74 15.56
CA LYS A 79 16.25 -19.74 15.13
C LYS A 79 17.17 -19.27 14.01
N GLU A 80 16.67 -18.47 13.06
CA GLU A 80 17.46 -18.09 11.87
C GLU A 80 17.79 -16.59 11.86
N ARG A 81 19.08 -16.26 11.93
CA ARG A 81 19.58 -14.88 11.98
C ARG A 81 19.10 -14.00 10.82
N ARG A 82 18.97 -14.57 9.61
CA ARG A 82 18.49 -13.82 8.43
C ARG A 82 17.05 -13.32 8.62
N TYR A 83 16.17 -14.17 9.15
CA TYR A 83 14.76 -13.82 9.33
C TYR A 83 14.58 -12.93 10.54
N GLN A 84 15.38 -13.13 11.59
CA GLN A 84 15.48 -12.21 12.72
C GLN A 84 15.83 -10.78 12.29
N ILE A 85 16.93 -10.62 11.54
CA ILE A 85 17.36 -9.30 11.04
C ILE A 85 16.26 -8.72 10.13
N GLY A 86 15.69 -9.54 9.25
CA GLY A 86 14.62 -9.12 8.36
C GLY A 86 13.40 -8.58 9.09
N ILE A 87 12.86 -9.30 10.08
CA ILE A 87 11.65 -8.84 10.78
C ILE A 87 11.92 -7.62 11.66
N ILE A 88 13.06 -7.57 12.35
CA ILE A 88 13.46 -6.39 13.15
C ILE A 88 13.60 -5.18 12.24
N LEU A 89 14.30 -5.31 11.11
CA LEU A 89 14.48 -4.22 10.17
C LEU A 89 13.16 -3.78 9.53
N HIS A 90 12.27 -4.73 9.22
CA HIS A 90 10.94 -4.45 8.71
C HIS A 90 10.13 -3.62 9.72
N LEU A 91 10.05 -4.04 10.98
CA LEU A 91 9.32 -3.32 12.03
C LEU A 91 9.94 -1.95 12.33
N ALA A 92 11.27 -1.89 12.49
CA ALA A 92 12.02 -0.67 12.80
C ALA A 92 11.95 0.39 11.69
N THR A 93 11.54 0.03 10.48
CA THR A 93 11.39 0.98 9.37
C THR A 93 9.94 1.26 9.03
N VAL A 94 9.08 0.24 8.97
CA VAL A 94 7.68 0.40 8.58
C VAL A 94 6.86 1.09 9.66
N VAL A 95 7.06 0.78 10.94
CA VAL A 95 6.30 1.41 12.04
C VAL A 95 6.57 2.92 12.11
N PRO A 96 7.82 3.38 12.32
CA PRO A 96 8.09 4.82 12.33
C PRO A 96 7.87 5.46 10.94
N GLY A 97 8.20 4.77 9.85
CA GLY A 97 7.99 5.28 8.49
C GLY A 97 6.52 5.59 8.20
N THR A 98 5.60 4.74 8.68
CA THR A 98 4.16 4.94 8.54
C THR A 98 3.66 6.12 9.37
N LEU A 99 4.13 6.28 10.61
CA LEU A 99 3.80 7.45 11.43
C LEU A 99 4.25 8.75 10.75
N LEU A 100 5.49 8.76 10.25
CA LEU A 100 6.07 9.89 9.54
C LEU A 100 5.31 10.20 8.23
N ALA A 101 4.85 9.18 7.53
CA ALA A 101 4.06 9.31 6.30
C ALA A 101 2.70 9.96 6.54
N CYS A 102 2.06 9.72 7.68
CA CYS A 102 0.78 10.36 8.01
C CYS A 102 0.88 11.90 7.97
N PHE A 103 2.02 12.45 8.41
CA PHE A 103 2.30 13.89 8.35
C PHE A 103 2.51 14.40 6.92
N GLN A 104 2.91 13.55 5.95
CA GLN A 104 3.03 13.94 4.54
C GLN A 104 1.69 14.37 3.94
N PHE A 105 0.58 13.82 4.45
CA PHE A 105 -0.77 14.09 3.95
C PHE A 105 -1.46 15.27 4.65
N VAL A 106 -0.83 15.88 5.65
CA VAL A 106 -1.37 17.04 6.36
C VAL A 106 -1.19 18.31 5.52
N PRO A 107 -2.27 18.97 5.07
CA PRO A 107 -2.17 20.11 4.15
C PRO A 107 -1.35 21.28 4.66
N VAL A 108 -1.44 21.62 5.96
CA VAL A 108 -0.69 22.75 6.51
C VAL A 108 0.84 22.55 6.38
N ILE A 109 1.32 21.30 6.48
CA ILE A 109 2.75 20.99 6.39
C ILE A 109 3.27 21.28 4.98
N ARG A 110 2.56 20.82 3.93
CA ARG A 110 2.97 21.12 2.54
C ARG A 110 2.89 22.60 2.16
N HIS A 111 1.95 23.35 2.76
CA HIS A 111 1.71 24.75 2.39
C HIS A 111 2.58 25.75 3.16
N LYS A 112 2.90 25.46 4.43
CA LYS A 112 3.66 26.37 5.30
C LYS A 112 5.05 25.86 5.67
N LEU A 113 5.25 24.55 5.72
CA LEU A 113 6.46 23.90 6.21
C LEU A 113 7.07 23.02 5.12
N ILE A 114 7.26 23.58 3.92
CA ILE A 114 7.67 22.80 2.73
C ILE A 114 9.03 22.12 2.89
N ILE A 115 9.97 22.72 3.63
CA ILE A 115 11.28 22.11 3.91
C ILE A 115 11.10 20.87 4.78
N VAL A 116 10.25 20.95 5.82
CA VAL A 116 9.90 19.80 6.68
C VAL A 116 9.24 18.70 5.86
N HIS A 117 8.28 19.04 4.99
CA HIS A 117 7.65 18.08 4.08
C HIS A 117 8.68 17.33 3.24
N ARG A 118 9.64 18.05 2.64
CA ARG A 118 10.70 17.47 1.79
C ARG A 118 11.65 16.56 2.57
N ILE A 119 12.19 17.02 3.70
CA ILE A 119 13.12 16.23 4.53
C ILE A 119 12.41 14.97 5.03
N ASN A 120 11.22 15.12 5.61
CA ASN A 120 10.42 13.99 6.07
C ASN A 120 10.07 13.05 4.90
N GLY A 121 9.80 13.58 3.70
CA GLY A 121 9.50 12.78 2.51
C GLY A 121 10.67 11.89 2.10
N TYR A 122 11.92 12.39 2.17
CA TYR A 122 13.11 11.58 1.92
C TYR A 122 13.32 10.49 2.97
N ILE A 123 13.13 10.83 4.25
CA ILE A 123 13.22 9.85 5.35
C ILE A 123 12.19 8.73 5.16
N VAL A 124 10.92 9.10 4.97
CA VAL A 124 9.83 8.16 4.73
C VAL A 124 10.11 7.27 3.53
N THR A 125 10.65 7.83 2.44
CA THR A 125 10.99 7.03 1.26
C THR A 125 12.12 6.05 1.57
N LEU A 126 13.21 6.50 2.21
CA LEU A 126 14.31 5.62 2.60
C LEU A 126 13.83 4.46 3.49
N LEU A 127 13.04 4.75 4.52
CA LEU A 127 12.44 3.74 5.39
C LEU A 127 11.54 2.77 4.60
N SER A 128 10.78 3.27 3.63
CA SER A 128 9.93 2.45 2.77
C SER A 128 10.73 1.46 1.93
N PHE A 129 11.87 1.88 1.36
CA PHE A 129 12.76 1.00 0.60
C PHE A 129 13.38 -0.09 1.49
N VAL A 130 13.95 0.31 2.62
CA VAL A 130 14.61 -0.62 3.55
C VAL A 130 13.58 -1.60 4.13
N GLY A 131 12.41 -1.11 4.54
CA GLY A 131 11.33 -1.94 5.08
C GLY A 131 10.73 -2.90 4.07
N THR A 132 10.64 -2.51 2.79
CA THR A 132 10.18 -3.41 1.72
C THR A 132 11.22 -4.48 1.40
N ALA A 133 12.51 -4.13 1.34
CA ALA A 133 13.58 -5.12 1.17
C ALA A 133 13.58 -6.14 2.33
N ALA A 134 13.39 -5.67 3.55
CA ALA A 134 13.24 -6.51 4.73
C ALA A 134 11.99 -7.41 4.67
N ALA A 135 10.85 -6.90 4.15
CA ALA A 135 9.63 -7.69 3.94
C ALA A 135 9.85 -8.83 2.92
N ILE A 136 10.55 -8.55 1.81
CA ILE A 136 10.89 -9.56 0.81
C ILE A 136 11.77 -10.65 1.44
N LEU A 137 12.76 -10.26 2.25
CA LEU A 137 13.66 -11.19 2.93
C LEU A 137 12.91 -12.20 3.82
N ILE A 138 11.86 -11.77 4.52
CA ILE A 138 11.08 -12.63 5.42
C ILE A 138 9.89 -13.35 4.75
N SER A 139 9.52 -12.96 3.53
CA SER A 139 8.28 -13.43 2.85
C SER A 139 8.15 -14.95 2.74
N ARG A 140 9.26 -15.68 2.64
CA ARG A 140 9.26 -17.15 2.57
C ARG A 140 8.78 -17.83 3.87
N ARG A 141 8.76 -17.12 4.99
CA ARG A 141 8.39 -17.68 6.31
C ARG A 141 7.28 -16.91 7.02
N ALA A 142 6.97 -15.69 6.57
CA ALA A 142 5.91 -14.88 7.14
C ALA A 142 4.53 -15.45 6.77
N ALA A 143 3.65 -15.60 7.76
CA ALA A 143 2.27 -16.09 7.65
C ALA A 143 2.14 -17.33 6.74
N GLY A 144 2.83 -18.40 7.10
CA GLY A 144 2.87 -19.66 6.36
C GLY A 144 3.88 -19.68 5.21
N GLY A 145 4.22 -18.52 4.65
CA GLY A 145 5.27 -18.41 3.63
C GLY A 145 4.96 -19.10 2.30
N GLY A 146 3.67 -19.41 2.06
CA GLY A 146 3.20 -20.02 0.83
C GLY A 146 3.59 -19.23 -0.42
N VAL A 147 3.64 -19.90 -1.57
CA VAL A 147 4.01 -19.26 -2.83
C VAL A 147 3.02 -18.14 -3.18
N ASP A 148 1.75 -18.29 -2.83
CA ASP A 148 0.71 -17.26 -2.93
C ASP A 148 1.05 -16.00 -2.11
N VAL A 149 1.57 -16.17 -0.88
CA VAL A 149 2.04 -15.07 -0.02
C VAL A 149 3.27 -14.41 -0.62
N GLN A 150 4.25 -15.19 -1.07
CA GLN A 150 5.49 -14.67 -1.66
C GLN A 150 5.22 -13.85 -2.93
N ILE A 151 4.36 -14.34 -3.82
CA ILE A 151 3.98 -13.62 -5.04
C ILE A 151 3.20 -12.36 -4.68
N PHE A 152 2.25 -12.44 -3.73
CA PHE A 152 1.54 -11.26 -3.24
C PHE A 152 2.51 -10.18 -2.72
N VAL A 153 3.46 -10.56 -1.85
CA VAL A 153 4.46 -9.63 -1.31
C VAL A 153 5.33 -9.05 -2.42
N GLY A 154 5.77 -9.87 -3.39
CA GLY A 154 6.55 -9.42 -4.53
C GLY A 154 5.81 -8.40 -5.39
N VAL A 155 4.54 -8.66 -5.71
CA VAL A 155 3.69 -7.74 -6.48
C VAL A 155 3.46 -6.45 -5.70
N LEU A 156 3.09 -6.53 -4.41
CA LEU A 156 2.90 -5.36 -3.57
C LEU A 156 4.19 -4.52 -3.48
N ALA A 157 5.36 -5.16 -3.35
CA ALA A 157 6.65 -4.47 -3.33
C ALA A 157 6.93 -3.72 -4.63
N ILE A 158 6.73 -4.36 -5.79
CA ILE A 158 6.90 -3.73 -7.11
C ILE A 158 5.97 -2.53 -7.25
N MET A 159 4.69 -2.68 -6.90
CA MET A 159 3.71 -1.62 -7.01
C MET A 159 4.00 -0.46 -6.06
N PHE A 160 4.38 -0.75 -4.82
CA PHE A 160 4.68 0.25 -3.80
C PHE A 160 5.96 1.02 -4.13
N LEU A 161 7.09 0.32 -4.33
CA LEU A 161 8.37 0.95 -4.64
C LEU A 161 8.35 1.61 -6.03
N GLY A 162 7.74 0.97 -7.03
CA GLY A 162 7.54 1.55 -8.35
C GLY A 162 6.78 2.89 -8.26
N SER A 163 5.72 2.94 -7.45
CA SER A 163 4.99 4.19 -7.22
C SER A 163 5.85 5.26 -6.53
N LEU A 164 6.67 4.90 -5.54
CA LEU A 164 7.59 5.84 -4.89
C LEU A 164 8.66 6.37 -5.85
N ILE A 165 9.26 5.51 -6.67
CA ILE A 165 10.25 5.88 -7.69
C ILE A 165 9.63 6.87 -8.67
N LEU A 166 8.46 6.54 -9.22
CA LEU A 166 7.75 7.40 -10.17
C LEU A 166 7.35 8.73 -9.51
N ALA A 167 6.92 8.73 -8.25
CA ALA A 167 6.63 9.95 -7.50
C ALA A 167 7.87 10.84 -7.36
N ILE A 168 9.05 10.26 -7.10
CA ILE A 168 10.33 10.99 -6.99
C ILE A 168 10.77 11.55 -8.34
N ILE A 169 10.70 10.74 -9.41
CA ILE A 169 11.06 11.20 -10.76
C ILE A 169 10.20 12.40 -11.16
N ASN A 170 8.88 12.32 -10.94
CA ASN A 170 7.96 13.38 -11.30
C ASN A 170 8.16 14.65 -10.48
N ILE A 171 8.37 14.56 -9.15
CA ILE A 171 8.61 15.78 -8.34
C ILE A 171 9.94 16.45 -8.68
N LYS A 172 10.99 15.68 -9.03
CA LYS A 172 12.27 16.22 -9.51
C LYS A 172 12.14 16.93 -10.85
N ARG A 173 11.14 16.55 -11.65
CA ARG A 173 10.77 17.21 -12.92
C ARG A 173 9.68 18.26 -12.74
N LEU A 174 9.38 18.67 -11.50
CA LEU A 174 8.36 19.65 -11.14
C LEU A 174 6.94 19.29 -11.63
N GLN A 175 6.66 18.01 -11.86
CA GLN A 175 5.32 17.48 -12.19
C GLN A 175 4.58 17.09 -10.91
N ILE A 176 3.99 18.09 -10.27
CA ILE A 176 3.36 17.97 -8.95
C ILE A 176 2.08 17.12 -9.02
N GLU A 177 1.32 17.21 -10.10
CA GLU A 177 0.12 16.41 -10.35
C GLU A 177 0.45 14.91 -10.41
N GLN A 178 1.50 14.54 -11.14
CA GLN A 178 1.95 13.14 -11.22
C GLN A 178 2.57 12.68 -9.91
N HIS A 179 3.38 13.51 -9.26
CA HIS A 179 3.89 13.22 -7.92
C HIS A 179 2.75 12.89 -6.95
N ARG A 180 1.71 13.73 -6.91
CA ARG A 180 0.53 13.50 -6.08
C ARG A 180 -0.14 12.17 -6.44
N ALA A 181 -0.36 11.90 -7.72
CA ALA A 181 -1.05 10.68 -8.16
C ALA A 181 -0.28 9.41 -7.75
N TRP A 182 1.04 9.39 -7.93
CA TRP A 182 1.89 8.27 -7.54
C TRP A 182 2.03 8.12 -6.03
N MET A 183 2.08 9.22 -5.26
CA MET A 183 2.06 9.14 -3.79
C MET A 183 0.73 8.59 -3.26
N ILE A 184 -0.41 8.95 -3.87
CA ILE A 184 -1.71 8.38 -3.51
C ILE A 184 -1.71 6.87 -3.75
N ARG A 185 -1.23 6.40 -4.91
CA ARG A 185 -1.09 4.97 -5.20
C ARG A 185 -0.23 4.26 -4.16
N ALA A 186 0.98 4.77 -3.92
CA ALA A 186 1.92 4.19 -2.97
C ALA A 186 1.28 4.01 -1.58
N TRP A 187 0.69 5.06 -1.02
CA TRP A 187 0.13 5.00 0.34
C TRP A 187 -1.22 4.30 0.42
N THR A 188 -1.95 4.20 -0.69
CA THR A 188 -3.11 3.30 -0.78
C THR A 188 -2.63 1.84 -0.75
N TYR A 189 -1.57 1.49 -1.49
CA TYR A 189 -0.98 0.14 -1.44
C TYR A 189 -0.38 -0.17 -0.06
N GLY A 190 0.26 0.79 0.60
CA GLY A 190 0.72 0.64 1.97
C GLY A 190 -0.42 0.38 2.97
N GLY A 191 -1.61 0.92 2.72
CA GLY A 191 -2.82 0.70 3.51
C GLY A 191 -3.42 -0.72 3.41
N VAL A 192 -2.99 -1.51 2.42
CA VAL A 192 -3.44 -2.90 2.22
C VAL A 192 -3.30 -3.72 3.50
N ILE A 193 -2.23 -3.51 4.29
CA ILE A 193 -1.97 -4.28 5.51
C ILE A 193 -3.08 -4.16 6.55
N ILE A 194 -3.72 -2.99 6.66
CA ILE A 194 -4.81 -2.76 7.62
C ILE A 194 -6.03 -3.58 7.21
N THR A 195 -6.35 -3.56 5.91
CA THR A 195 -7.48 -4.30 5.35
C THR A 195 -7.25 -5.79 5.42
N ILE A 196 -6.02 -6.26 5.17
CA ILE A 196 -5.64 -7.66 5.37
C ILE A 196 -5.94 -8.08 6.81
N ARG A 197 -5.57 -7.28 7.82
CA ARG A 197 -5.81 -7.65 9.22
C ARG A 197 -7.29 -7.80 9.54
N ILE A 198 -8.15 -6.92 9.01
CA ILE A 198 -9.61 -7.04 9.17
C ILE A 198 -10.13 -8.30 8.46
N MET A 199 -9.72 -8.51 7.21
CA MET A 199 -10.14 -9.67 6.42
C MET A 199 -9.66 -10.99 7.02
N LEU A 200 -8.44 -11.04 7.56
CA LEU A 200 -7.86 -12.21 8.22
C LEU A 200 -8.76 -12.71 9.36
N PHE A 201 -9.15 -11.83 10.28
CA PHE A 201 -10.02 -12.24 11.40
C PHE A 201 -11.36 -12.78 10.91
N ILE A 202 -11.97 -12.12 9.91
CA ILE A 202 -13.24 -12.57 9.34
C ILE A 202 -13.06 -13.93 8.64
N ALA A 203 -12.03 -14.07 7.81
CA ALA A 203 -11.76 -15.28 7.05
C ALA A 203 -11.48 -16.48 7.95
N VAL A 204 -10.71 -16.29 9.02
CA VAL A 204 -10.43 -17.33 10.02
C VAL A 204 -11.71 -17.77 10.73
N LEU A 205 -12.61 -16.86 11.11
CA LEU A 205 -13.89 -17.21 11.73
C LEU A 205 -14.81 -17.98 10.76
N VAL A 206 -14.86 -17.57 9.50
CA VAL A 206 -15.63 -18.27 8.45
C VAL A 206 -15.05 -19.65 8.17
N LEU A 207 -13.73 -19.75 8.06
CA LEU A 207 -13.05 -21.04 7.86
C LEU A 207 -13.32 -21.99 9.03
N SER A 208 -13.41 -21.45 10.25
CA SER A 208 -13.61 -22.22 11.48
C SER A 208 -15.08 -22.52 11.80
N SER A 209 -16.04 -22.05 10.99
CA SER A 209 -17.47 -22.29 11.23
C SER A 209 -17.90 -23.72 10.87
N GLY A 210 -17.06 -24.46 10.14
CA GLY A 210 -17.37 -25.80 9.63
C GLY A 210 -18.35 -25.81 8.45
N THR A 211 -18.82 -24.65 7.98
CA THR A 211 -19.79 -24.54 6.88
C THR A 211 -19.27 -25.11 5.56
N PHE A 212 -17.95 -25.04 5.33
CA PHE A 212 -17.30 -25.47 4.07
C PHE A 212 -16.41 -26.71 4.25
N GLY A 213 -16.60 -27.46 5.35
CA GLY A 213 -15.71 -28.55 5.74
C GLY A 213 -14.44 -28.07 6.43
N SER A 214 -13.57 -29.01 6.78
CA SER A 214 -12.30 -28.73 7.47
C SER A 214 -11.18 -28.47 6.49
N TYR A 215 -10.40 -27.42 6.76
CA TYR A 215 -9.17 -27.12 6.03
C TYR A 215 -7.95 -27.63 6.80
N TYR A 216 -6.90 -27.99 6.09
CA TYR A 216 -5.65 -28.47 6.66
C TYR A 216 -4.47 -27.80 5.97
N GLY A 217 -3.42 -27.53 6.73
CA GLY A 217 -2.13 -27.05 6.23
C GLY A 217 -1.02 -27.95 6.73
N THR A 218 0.08 -28.05 5.99
CA THR A 218 1.27 -28.78 6.43
C THR A 218 2.13 -27.88 7.30
N GLN A 219 2.69 -28.43 8.38
CA GLN A 219 3.64 -27.73 9.24
C GLN A 219 4.82 -28.64 9.58
N PRO A 220 6.06 -28.09 9.61
CA PRO A 220 7.24 -28.86 10.00
C PRO A 220 7.14 -29.35 11.45
N CYS A 221 7.54 -30.60 11.70
CA CYS A 221 7.49 -31.19 13.04
C CYS A 221 8.38 -30.48 14.06
N ASP A 222 9.49 -29.87 13.63
CA ASP A 222 10.36 -29.07 14.49
C ASP A 222 9.74 -27.72 14.90
N LYS A 223 8.89 -27.14 14.04
CA LYS A 223 8.06 -25.97 14.35
C LYS A 223 6.95 -26.33 15.33
N ILE A 224 6.32 -27.49 15.14
CA ILE A 224 5.29 -28.01 16.06
C ILE A 224 5.91 -28.27 17.45
N ASP A 225 7.07 -28.93 17.51
CA ASP A 225 7.81 -29.19 18.75
C ASP A 225 8.12 -27.91 19.52
N PHE A 226 8.65 -26.90 18.81
CA PHE A 226 8.92 -25.59 19.39
C PHE A 226 7.66 -24.92 19.95
N ALA A 227 6.53 -25.04 19.25
CA ALA A 227 5.29 -24.39 19.64
C ALA A 227 4.55 -25.10 20.78
N LEU A 228 4.68 -26.42 20.89
CA LEU A 228 4.03 -27.24 21.93
C LEU A 228 4.91 -27.49 23.16
N GLY A 229 6.21 -27.17 23.09
CA GLY A 229 7.11 -27.24 24.23
C GLY A 229 7.70 -28.63 24.50
N GLY A 230 7.83 -29.47 23.46
CA GLY A 230 8.61 -30.71 23.52
C GLY A 230 7.94 -31.96 22.95
N GLN A 231 8.67 -33.07 23.04
CA GLN A 231 8.36 -34.35 22.39
C GLN A 231 7.05 -34.98 22.82
N ASP A 232 6.80 -35.10 24.12
CA ASP A 232 5.62 -35.80 24.63
C ASP A 232 4.33 -35.11 24.20
N ALA A 233 4.28 -33.77 24.31
CA ALA A 233 3.16 -32.96 23.85
C ALA A 233 2.97 -33.08 22.32
N THR A 234 4.07 -33.03 21.56
CA THR A 234 4.04 -33.13 20.11
C THR A 234 3.51 -34.47 19.63
N LEU A 235 4.05 -35.58 20.13
CA LEU A 235 3.64 -36.92 19.70
C LEU A 235 2.23 -37.29 20.17
N SER A 236 1.73 -36.67 21.24
CA SER A 236 0.35 -36.86 21.69
C SER A 236 -0.69 -36.28 20.73
N LEU A 237 -0.34 -35.19 20.03
CA LEU A 237 -1.24 -34.47 19.11
C LEU A 237 -0.94 -34.78 17.63
N TYR A 238 0.33 -35.03 17.31
CA TYR A 238 0.86 -35.25 15.96
C TYR A 238 1.79 -36.48 15.94
N PRO A 239 1.25 -37.71 16.05
CA PRO A 239 2.05 -38.94 16.09
C PRO A 239 2.90 -39.16 14.83
N GLU A 240 2.55 -38.55 13.70
CA GLU A 240 3.34 -38.57 12.47
C GLU A 240 4.74 -37.95 12.63
N CYS A 241 4.97 -37.12 13.65
CA CYS A 241 6.29 -36.55 13.96
C CYS A 241 7.27 -37.55 14.60
N THR A 242 6.91 -38.83 14.73
CA THR A 242 7.80 -39.87 15.29
C THR A 242 9.13 -39.97 14.52
N THR A 243 9.09 -39.88 13.18
CA THR A 243 10.27 -40.02 12.32
C THR A 243 11.24 -38.83 12.41
N PHE A 244 10.74 -37.68 12.86
CA PHE A 244 11.56 -36.49 13.17
C PHE A 244 12.45 -36.76 14.39
N TYR A 245 11.88 -37.26 15.51
CA TYR A 245 12.67 -37.56 16.71
C TYR A 245 13.60 -38.76 16.54
N SER A 246 13.23 -39.75 15.72
CA SER A 246 14.12 -40.86 15.41
C SER A 246 15.26 -40.49 14.45
N GLY A 247 15.25 -39.27 13.89
CA GLY A 247 16.25 -38.78 12.95
C GLY A 247 16.21 -39.42 11.55
N VAL A 248 15.16 -40.20 11.25
CA VAL A 248 15.02 -40.89 9.96
C VAL A 248 14.60 -39.91 8.87
N ILE A 249 13.69 -38.99 9.19
CA ILE A 249 13.25 -37.91 8.31
C ILE A 249 13.33 -36.59 9.10
N PRO A 250 14.49 -35.90 9.09
CA PRO A 250 14.67 -34.67 9.85
C PRO A 250 13.73 -33.53 9.45
N ASP A 251 13.31 -33.50 8.18
CA ASP A 251 12.39 -32.50 7.62
C ASP A 251 10.93 -33.01 7.56
N GLN A 252 10.53 -33.86 8.51
CA GLN A 252 9.17 -34.40 8.54
C GLN A 252 8.13 -33.29 8.71
N GLU A 253 7.07 -33.38 7.91
CA GLU A 253 5.90 -32.49 7.96
C GLU A 253 4.71 -33.24 8.56
N ALA A 254 3.83 -32.50 9.25
CA ALA A 254 2.57 -33.01 9.80
C ALA A 254 1.38 -32.23 9.24
N LEU A 255 0.22 -32.90 9.17
CA LEU A 255 -1.02 -32.27 8.71
C LEU A 255 -1.73 -31.64 9.89
N VAL A 256 -1.82 -30.31 9.87
CA VAL A 256 -2.43 -29.51 10.93
C VAL A 256 -3.78 -28.99 10.46
N ARG A 257 -4.83 -29.28 11.23
CA ARG A 257 -6.16 -28.72 10.97
C ARG A 257 -6.14 -27.20 11.17
N ALA A 258 -6.61 -26.46 10.18
CA ALA A 258 -6.73 -25.01 10.25
C ALA A 258 -8.05 -24.66 10.95
N THR A 259 -7.98 -24.21 12.20
CA THR A 259 -9.16 -23.72 12.94
C THR A 259 -8.78 -22.75 14.06
N PHE A 260 -9.60 -21.72 14.25
CA PHE A 260 -9.46 -20.75 15.33
C PHE A 260 -9.89 -21.30 16.69
N HIS A 261 -10.84 -22.23 16.69
CA HIS A 261 -11.34 -22.89 17.90
C HIS A 261 -10.54 -24.16 18.23
N GLY A 262 -9.27 -24.17 17.82
CA GLY A 262 -8.38 -25.31 17.97
C GLY A 262 -8.01 -25.58 19.42
N GLN A 263 -7.58 -26.82 19.68
CA GLN A 263 -7.11 -27.25 20.99
C GLN A 263 -5.63 -26.90 21.22
N ASN A 264 -4.91 -26.50 20.17
CA ASN A 264 -3.52 -26.12 20.27
C ASN A 264 -3.16 -24.92 19.37
N VAL A 265 -2.01 -24.31 19.64
CA VAL A 265 -1.52 -23.09 18.99
C VAL A 265 -1.22 -23.29 17.49
N MET A 266 -0.88 -24.52 17.07
CA MET A 266 -0.57 -24.83 15.67
C MET A 266 -1.82 -24.89 14.79
N GLU A 267 -2.97 -25.32 15.33
CA GLU A 267 -4.24 -25.26 14.59
C GLU A 267 -4.65 -23.80 14.28
N VAL A 268 -4.42 -22.90 15.24
CA VAL A 268 -4.67 -21.46 15.07
C VAL A 268 -3.66 -20.86 14.08
N ALA A 269 -2.38 -21.23 14.18
CA ALA A 269 -1.35 -20.82 13.23
C ALA A 269 -1.72 -21.21 11.80
N ALA A 270 -2.09 -22.48 11.58
CA ALA A 270 -2.49 -23.00 10.28
C ALA A 270 -3.71 -22.26 9.71
N ALA A 271 -4.67 -21.85 10.56
CA ALA A 271 -5.81 -21.05 10.13
C ALA A 271 -5.39 -19.70 9.54
N PHE A 272 -4.53 -18.96 10.24
CA PHE A 272 -4.03 -17.67 9.74
C PHE A 272 -3.13 -17.82 8.52
N ASP A 273 -2.25 -18.82 8.51
CA ASP A 273 -1.32 -19.10 7.41
C ASP A 273 -2.08 -19.31 6.09
N ILE A 274 -3.12 -20.16 6.08
CA ILE A 274 -3.88 -20.49 4.86
C ILE A 274 -4.68 -19.30 4.32
N VAL A 275 -5.22 -18.44 5.19
CA VAL A 275 -6.05 -17.31 4.74
C VAL A 275 -5.26 -16.06 4.41
N PHE A 276 -3.98 -15.95 4.81
CA PHE A 276 -3.20 -14.73 4.66
C PHE A 276 -3.02 -14.31 3.21
N GLY A 277 -2.52 -15.21 2.36
CA GLY A 277 -2.30 -14.91 0.94
C GLY A 277 -3.61 -14.54 0.21
N PRO A 278 -4.70 -15.32 0.32
CA PRO A 278 -5.99 -14.97 -0.25
C PRO A 278 -6.53 -13.61 0.20
N CYS A 279 -6.46 -13.31 1.51
CA CYS A 279 -6.84 -12.00 2.04
C CYS A 279 -5.95 -10.88 1.48
N GLY A 280 -4.65 -11.16 1.33
CA GLY A 280 -3.67 -10.26 0.71
C GLY A 280 -4.05 -9.86 -0.70
N TRP A 281 -4.39 -10.83 -1.55
CA TRP A 281 -4.82 -10.59 -2.92
C TRP A 281 -6.13 -9.80 -3.00
N LEU A 282 -7.15 -10.19 -2.22
CA LEU A 282 -8.43 -9.48 -2.18
C LEU A 282 -8.26 -8.03 -1.73
N ALA A 283 -7.50 -7.81 -0.66
CA ALA A 283 -7.21 -6.48 -0.17
C ALA A 283 -6.45 -5.66 -1.22
N LEU A 284 -5.42 -6.22 -1.86
CA LEU A 284 -4.66 -5.52 -2.90
C LEU A 284 -5.55 -5.09 -4.07
N THR A 285 -6.37 -5.99 -4.61
CA THR A 285 -7.27 -5.68 -5.72
C THR A 285 -8.24 -4.56 -5.35
N LEU A 286 -8.81 -4.58 -4.13
CA LEU A 286 -9.64 -3.50 -3.63
C LEU A 286 -8.89 -2.16 -3.61
N HIS A 287 -7.65 -2.13 -3.14
CA HIS A 287 -6.85 -0.91 -3.03
C HIS A 287 -6.43 -0.36 -4.40
N ILE A 288 -6.14 -1.22 -5.37
CA ILE A 288 -5.88 -0.82 -6.76
C ILE A 288 -7.12 -0.12 -7.33
N PHE A 289 -8.29 -0.76 -7.20
CA PHE A 289 -9.53 -0.19 -7.69
C PHE A 289 -9.85 1.16 -7.03
N LEU A 290 -9.74 1.24 -5.69
CA LEU A 290 -10.03 2.46 -4.93
C LEU A 290 -9.06 3.60 -5.26
N ALA A 291 -7.76 3.32 -5.45
CA ALA A 291 -6.78 4.33 -5.83
C ALA A 291 -7.13 4.96 -7.19
N GLU A 292 -7.43 4.12 -8.20
CA GLU A 292 -7.79 4.61 -9.53
C GLU A 292 -9.14 5.33 -9.52
N LEU A 293 -10.14 4.80 -8.82
CA LEU A 293 -11.44 5.45 -8.66
C LEU A 293 -11.28 6.84 -8.04
N TYR A 294 -10.50 6.97 -6.96
CA TYR A 294 -10.25 8.26 -6.32
C TYR A 294 -9.57 9.27 -7.26
N LEU A 295 -8.57 8.83 -8.02
CA LEU A 295 -7.88 9.70 -8.98
C LEU A 295 -8.80 10.13 -10.13
N ARG A 296 -9.65 9.22 -10.63
CA ARG A 296 -10.66 9.52 -11.66
C ARG A 296 -11.76 10.46 -11.17
N LEU A 297 -12.10 10.41 -9.88
CA LEU A 297 -13.09 11.31 -9.25
C LEU A 297 -12.51 12.67 -8.83
N THR A 298 -11.20 12.91 -9.00
CA THR A 298 -10.55 14.19 -8.65
C THR A 298 -9.89 14.93 -9.84
N PRO A 299 -10.53 15.01 -11.03
CA PRO A 299 -9.90 15.56 -12.23
C PRO A 299 -9.58 17.06 -12.11
N ALA A 300 -10.46 17.83 -11.46
CA ALA A 300 -10.25 19.27 -11.26
C ALA A 300 -8.99 19.58 -10.43
N GLU A 301 -8.66 18.73 -9.45
CA GLU A 301 -7.44 18.90 -8.65
C GLU A 301 -6.20 18.53 -9.46
N SER A 302 -6.28 17.46 -10.26
CA SER A 302 -5.21 17.07 -11.18
C SER A 302 -4.90 18.18 -12.20
N GLU A 303 -5.94 18.76 -12.81
CA GLU A 303 -5.78 19.85 -13.78
C GLU A 303 -5.24 21.13 -13.14
N ARG A 304 -5.75 21.50 -11.95
CA ARG A 304 -5.24 22.64 -11.18
C ARG A 304 -3.74 22.48 -10.89
N LEU A 305 -3.32 21.30 -10.46
CA LEU A 305 -1.91 21.02 -10.17
C LEU A 305 -1.06 20.98 -11.44
N ARG A 306 -1.58 20.49 -12.55
CA ARG A 306 -0.88 20.49 -13.85
C ARG A 306 -0.55 21.91 -14.32
N ASN A 307 -1.47 22.86 -14.14
CA ASN A 307 -1.22 24.28 -14.40
C ASN A 307 -0.12 24.84 -13.48
N VAL A 308 -0.09 24.47 -12.19
CA VAL A 308 0.99 24.87 -11.27
C VAL A 308 2.34 24.27 -11.69
N SER A 309 2.36 23.01 -12.10
CA SER A 309 3.57 22.35 -12.61
C SER A 309 4.11 23.06 -13.85
N TYR A 310 3.23 23.40 -14.80
CA TYR A 310 3.60 24.16 -16.00
C TYR A 310 4.29 25.48 -15.64
N GLN A 311 3.70 26.29 -14.74
CA GLN A 311 4.29 27.56 -14.31
C GLN A 311 5.66 27.37 -13.65
N ARG A 312 5.80 26.39 -12.76
CA ARG A 312 7.08 26.10 -12.11
C ARG A 312 8.16 25.62 -13.08
N GLN A 313 7.77 24.87 -14.11
CA GLN A 313 8.69 24.41 -15.14
C GLN A 313 9.16 25.56 -16.03
N LEU A 314 8.29 26.54 -16.31
CA LEU A 314 8.67 27.79 -16.98
C LEU A 314 9.64 28.62 -16.14
N GLU A 315 9.32 28.83 -14.86
CA GLU A 315 10.19 29.56 -13.91
C GLU A 315 11.56 28.89 -13.77
N ALA A 316 11.63 27.57 -13.87
CA ALA A 316 12.87 26.80 -13.84
C ALA A 316 13.61 26.74 -15.21
N GLY A 317 13.10 27.41 -16.26
CA GLY A 317 13.73 27.43 -17.58
C GLY A 317 13.75 26.06 -18.28
N MET A 318 12.81 25.17 -17.98
CA MET A 318 12.79 23.83 -18.58
C MET A 318 12.40 23.90 -20.07
N LYS A 319 13.08 23.12 -20.91
CA LYS A 319 12.86 23.12 -22.38
C LYS A 319 11.42 22.80 -22.81
N ASN A 320 10.76 21.87 -22.10
CA ASN A 320 9.40 21.40 -22.43
C ASN A 320 8.47 21.48 -21.20
N PRO A 321 7.99 22.68 -20.82
CA PRO A 321 7.01 22.86 -19.73
C PRO A 321 5.69 22.15 -20.06
N GLY A 322 5.02 21.61 -19.05
CA GLY A 322 3.85 20.73 -19.18
C GLY A 322 4.20 19.27 -19.49
N MET A 323 5.34 19.03 -20.15
CA MET A 323 5.76 17.71 -20.66
C MET A 323 7.09 17.22 -20.08
N ALA A 324 7.59 17.86 -19.01
CA ALA A 324 8.96 17.63 -18.56
C ALA A 324 9.22 16.22 -18.00
N GLY A 325 8.20 15.46 -17.56
CA GLY A 325 8.33 14.09 -17.01
C GLY A 325 7.50 13.03 -17.73
N LEU A 326 6.95 12.07 -16.98
CA LEU A 326 6.40 10.82 -17.52
C LEU A 326 4.92 10.98 -17.90
N THR A 327 4.63 11.97 -18.72
CA THR A 327 3.26 12.28 -19.14
C THR A 327 2.89 11.56 -20.44
N ALA A 328 1.61 11.23 -20.56
CA ALA A 328 1.07 10.52 -21.73
C ALA A 328 1.20 11.33 -23.02
N ASP A 329 1.23 12.66 -22.96
CA ASP A 329 1.44 13.52 -24.13
C ASP A 329 2.90 13.56 -24.63
N ARG A 330 3.83 13.00 -23.85
CA ARG A 330 5.25 12.88 -24.22
C ARG A 330 5.66 11.47 -24.64
N PHE A 331 5.17 10.47 -23.91
CA PHE A 331 5.59 9.07 -24.11
C PHE A 331 4.47 8.17 -24.63
N GLY A 332 3.22 8.63 -24.58
CA GLY A 332 2.06 7.92 -25.10
C GLY A 332 1.48 8.61 -26.34
N ASP A 333 0.20 8.34 -26.60
CA ASP A 333 -0.57 8.79 -27.76
C ASP A 333 -1.54 9.94 -27.43
N ALA A 334 -1.46 10.51 -26.22
CA ALA A 334 -2.34 11.59 -25.82
C ALA A 334 -1.99 12.89 -26.57
N PRO A 335 -3.00 13.73 -26.91
CA PRO A 335 -2.74 15.04 -27.50
C PRO A 335 -1.91 15.91 -26.55
N LYS A 336 -1.10 16.80 -27.14
CA LYS A 336 -0.30 17.78 -26.37
C LYS A 336 -1.21 18.59 -25.45
N TRP A 337 -0.92 18.55 -24.16
CA TRP A 337 -1.68 19.35 -23.20
C TRP A 337 -1.27 20.82 -23.28
N THR A 338 -2.26 21.71 -23.19
CA THR A 338 -2.07 23.17 -23.14
C THR A 338 -2.66 23.74 -21.85
N PRO A 339 -2.02 24.75 -21.24
CA PRO A 339 -2.54 25.38 -20.04
C PRO A 339 -3.81 26.17 -20.36
N ILE A 340 -4.74 26.23 -19.39
CA ILE A 340 -6.05 26.89 -19.55
C ILE A 340 -5.92 28.39 -19.92
N SER A 341 -4.82 29.03 -19.54
CA SER A 341 -4.56 30.45 -19.82
C SER A 341 -3.99 30.74 -21.22
N GLN A 342 -3.65 29.72 -22.01
CA GLN A 342 -3.37 29.88 -23.44
C GLN A 342 -4.52 29.25 -24.23
N PRO A 343 -5.47 30.05 -24.77
CA PRO A 343 -6.34 29.54 -25.80
C PRO A 343 -5.44 28.99 -26.91
N SER A 344 -5.74 27.80 -27.42
CA SER A 344 -5.14 27.26 -28.63
C SER A 344 -5.02 28.41 -29.63
N ARG A 345 -3.80 28.72 -30.05
CA ARG A 345 -3.57 29.60 -31.20
C ARG A 345 -4.26 28.87 -32.35
N LYS A 346 -5.54 29.20 -32.58
CA LYS A 346 -6.29 28.75 -33.75
C LYS A 346 -5.39 29.05 -34.93
N ASP A 347 -5.21 28.05 -35.77
CA ASP A 347 -4.55 28.16 -37.06
C ASP A 347 -5.06 29.43 -37.76
N SER A 348 -4.28 30.50 -37.64
CA SER A 348 -4.41 31.72 -38.41
C SER A 348 -3.29 31.69 -39.44
N GLU A 349 -3.31 30.64 -40.27
CA GLU A 349 -2.79 30.70 -41.63
C GLU A 349 -4.00 30.93 -42.54
N THR A 350 -4.43 32.18 -42.61
CA THR A 350 -5.02 32.66 -43.87
C THR A 350 -3.86 33.04 -44.76
N ASP A 351 -3.60 32.27 -45.81
CA ASP A 351 -3.37 32.89 -47.10
C ASP A 351 -3.80 32.00 -48.27
N ASN A 352 -4.22 32.71 -49.31
CA ASN A 352 -4.94 32.30 -50.48
C ASN A 352 -4.24 31.24 -51.33
N SER A 353 -4.97 30.18 -51.70
CA SER A 353 -4.87 29.60 -53.04
C SER A 353 -6.07 28.70 -53.33
N THR A 354 -6.59 28.79 -54.56
CA THR A 354 -7.58 27.90 -55.18
C THR A 354 -9.05 28.00 -54.70
N LYS A 355 -9.65 29.16 -54.96
CA LYS A 355 -10.96 29.19 -55.65
C LYS A 355 -10.69 29.03 -57.15
N GLU A 356 -10.66 27.80 -57.64
CA GLU A 356 -10.96 27.43 -59.04
C GLU A 356 -10.81 25.91 -59.18
N ALA A 357 -11.95 25.22 -59.12
CA ALA A 357 -12.22 23.91 -59.76
C ALA A 357 -13.54 23.38 -59.18
N SER A 358 -14.64 24.08 -59.46
CA SER A 358 -15.94 23.43 -59.58
C SER A 358 -16.03 22.93 -61.02
N GLU A 359 -16.63 21.75 -61.21
CA GLU A 359 -16.88 21.06 -62.48
C GLU A 359 -15.60 20.39 -63.04
N THR A 360 -15.42 19.07 -62.90
CA THR A 360 -16.20 18.10 -63.65
C THR A 360 -15.84 16.67 -63.19
N VAL A 361 -16.90 15.87 -62.97
CA VAL A 361 -17.07 14.53 -63.58
C VAL A 361 -16.48 13.26 -62.89
N PHE A 362 -17.43 12.33 -62.76
CA PHE A 362 -17.41 10.86 -62.68
C PHE A 362 -17.62 10.17 -61.32
N ALA A 363 -18.86 9.66 -61.24
CA ALA A 363 -19.41 8.66 -60.34
C ALA A 363 -18.78 7.26 -60.51
N THR A 364 -19.30 6.32 -59.70
CA THR A 364 -19.12 4.83 -59.74
C THR A 364 -17.85 4.34 -59.04
N SER A 365 -17.78 3.20 -58.33
CA SER A 365 -18.71 2.19 -57.82
C SER A 365 -17.88 1.29 -56.89
N ASP A 366 -18.53 0.62 -55.94
CA ASP A 366 -18.20 -0.68 -55.33
C ASP A 366 -16.82 -0.97 -54.68
N ARG A 367 -16.90 -1.31 -53.38
CA ARG A 367 -16.50 -2.57 -52.68
C ARG A 367 -15.45 -3.52 -53.32
N PRO A 368 -14.68 -4.30 -52.52
CA PRO A 368 -15.14 -5.09 -51.36
C PRO A 368 -14.80 -4.56 -49.97
#